data_AF-A0A357TMH7-F1
#
_entry.id   AF-A0A357TMH7-F1
#
_cell.length_a   1.000
_cell.length_b   1.000
_cell.length_c   1.000
_cell.angle_alpha   90.00
_cell.angle_beta   90.00
_cell.angle_gamma   90.00
#
_symmetry.space_group_name_H-M   'P 1'
#
loop_
_entity.id
_entity.type
_entity.pdbx_description
1 polymer ?
#
loop_
_entity_poly.entity_id
_entity_poly.type
_entity_poly.pdbx_seq_one_letter_code
_entity_poly.pdbx_strand_id
1 'polypeptide(L)'
;MEESRRRFAGEYPDCSGRTPGQTVQGDAASLHRLAVILLDNAIKYAGTGGAVTLRLAAAGSQAVLTVHNTGTPIPPDRLPHIFERF
;
A
#
# COMPACT_ATOMS: atom_id res chain seq x y z
N MET A 1 -22.30 -16.38 -9.32
CA MET A 1 -22.76 -14.98 -9.34
C MET A 1 -21.72 -14.17 -8.58
N GLU A 2 -20.55 -13.98 -9.18
CA GLU A 2 -20.19 -12.89 -10.09
C GLU A 2 -19.31 -11.90 -9.31
N GLU A 3 -18.05 -12.32 -9.18
CA GLU A 3 -16.96 -11.53 -8.63
C GLU A 3 -16.89 -10.20 -9.39
N SER A 4 -17.25 -9.14 -8.68
CA SER A 4 -17.12 -7.77 -9.15
C SER A 4 -15.64 -7.43 -9.35
N ARG A 5 -15.12 -7.79 -10.53
CA ARG A 5 -13.88 -7.27 -11.09
C ARG A 5 -14.07 -5.77 -11.31
N ARG A 6 -13.85 -4.98 -10.26
CA ARG A 6 -13.74 -3.53 -10.39
C ARG A 6 -12.52 -3.27 -11.27
N ARG A 7 -12.78 -2.94 -12.55
CA ARG A 7 -11.79 -2.38 -13.46
C ARG A 7 -11.26 -1.09 -12.85
N PHE A 8 -10.00 -1.10 -12.46
CA PHE A 8 -9.26 0.11 -12.11
C PHE A 8 -9.04 0.90 -13.40
N ALA A 9 -9.91 1.87 -13.68
CA ALA A 9 -9.83 2.79 -14.82
C ALA A 9 -9.12 4.10 -14.40
N GLY A 10 -7.96 3.97 -13.78
CA GLY A 10 -7.03 5.08 -13.61
C GLY A 10 -5.92 4.90 -14.64
N GLU A 11 -5.53 5.96 -15.31
CA GLU A 11 -4.29 6.00 -16.08
C GLU A 11 -3.15 5.95 -15.05
N TYR A 12 -2.77 4.74 -14.64
CA TYR A 12 -1.60 4.54 -13.81
C TYR A 12 -0.40 4.88 -14.69
N PRO A 13 0.47 5.82 -14.29
CA PRO A 13 1.75 5.97 -14.99
C PRO A 13 2.37 4.59 -15.01
N ASP A 14 2.60 4.13 -16.24
CA ASP A 14 3.06 2.81 -16.60
C ASP A 14 3.93 2.19 -15.50
N CYS A 15 3.43 1.14 -14.84
CA CYS A 15 4.22 0.30 -13.94
C CYS A 15 5.21 -0.55 -14.77
N SER A 16 5.94 0.04 -15.71
CA SER A 16 6.99 -0.59 -16.51
C SER A 16 8.37 -0.50 -15.87
N GLY A 17 8.49 0.20 -14.74
CA GLY A 17 9.72 0.31 -14.00
C GLY A 17 9.94 -0.85 -13.02
N ARG A 18 10.48 -1.99 -13.48
CA ARG A 18 11.29 -2.83 -12.58
C ARG A 18 12.47 -1.96 -12.15
N THR A 19 12.43 -1.30 -11.00
CA THR A 19 13.59 -0.54 -10.51
C THR A 19 14.68 -1.56 -10.20
N PRO A 20 15.73 -1.69 -11.02
CA PRO A 20 16.75 -2.70 -10.80
C PRO A 20 17.54 -2.29 -9.55
N GLY A 21 17.72 -3.21 -8.58
CA GLY A 21 18.71 -3.04 -7.51
C GLY A 21 18.18 -2.87 -6.08
N GLN A 22 16.86 -2.94 -5.86
CA GLN A 22 16.29 -2.89 -4.50
C GLN A 22 15.87 -4.29 -4.08
N THR A 23 16.80 -5.04 -3.48
CA THR A 23 16.50 -6.34 -2.86
C THR A 23 16.51 -6.21 -1.35
N VAL A 24 15.57 -6.89 -0.69
CA VAL A 24 15.53 -7.00 0.77
C VAL A 24 15.64 -8.46 1.16
N GLN A 25 16.33 -8.74 2.27
CA GLN A 25 16.32 -10.07 2.85
C GLN A 25 15.09 -10.23 3.74
N GLY A 26 14.33 -11.31 3.53
CA GLY A 26 13.12 -11.61 4.30
C GLY A 26 12.34 -12.76 3.69
N ASP A 27 11.29 -13.19 4.39
CA ASP A 27 10.36 -14.18 3.87
C ASP A 27 9.44 -13.54 2.80
N ALA A 28 9.52 -14.06 1.57
CA ALA A 28 8.79 -13.50 0.44
C ALA A 28 7.27 -13.53 0.65
N ALA A 29 6.74 -14.59 1.27
CA ALA A 29 5.31 -14.71 1.54
C ALA A 29 4.83 -13.67 2.56
N SER A 30 5.62 -13.43 3.61
CA SER A 30 5.36 -12.42 4.63
C SER A 30 5.42 -11.01 4.07
N LEU A 31 6.42 -10.70 3.24
CA LEU A 31 6.55 -9.40 2.56
C LEU A 31 5.38 -9.15 1.60
N HIS A 32 4.98 -10.16 0.83
CA HIS A 32 3.81 -10.08 -0.03
C HIS A 32 2.54 -9.83 0.79
N ARG A 33 2.33 -10.57 1.88
CA ARG A 33 1.18 -10.39 2.78
C ARG A 33 1.16 -8.99 3.39
N LEU A 34 2.30 -8.47 3.85
CA LEU A 34 2.43 -7.12 4.37
C LEU A 34 1.98 -6.09 3.34
N ALA A 35 2.49 -6.19 2.10
CA ALA A 35 2.14 -5.27 1.03
C ALA A 35 0.63 -5.31 0.71
N VAL A 36 0.03 -6.50 0.67
CA VAL A 36 -1.42 -6.67 0.46
C VAL A 36 -2.23 -6.01 1.58
N ILE A 37 -1.85 -6.22 2.85
CA ILE A 37 -2.56 -5.63 4.00
C ILE A 37 -2.52 -4.09 3.93
N LEU A 38 -1.36 -3.52 3.62
CA LEU A 38 -1.21 -2.07 3.53
C LEU A 38 -2.01 -1.49 2.36
N LEU A 39 -1.99 -2.15 1.20
CA LEU A 39 -2.76 -1.73 0.03
C LEU A 39 -4.26 -1.87 0.25
N ASP A 40 -4.72 -2.95 0.88
CA ASP A 40 -6.14 -3.16 1.20
C ASP A 40 -6.67 -2.04 2.10
N ASN A 41 -5.92 -1.71 3.15
CA ASN A 41 -6.23 -0.57 4.03
C ASN A 41 -6.26 0.74 3.24
N ALA A 42 -5.23 1.01 2.42
CA ALA A 42 -5.15 2.23 1.64
C ALA A 42 -6.35 2.40 0.69
N ILE A 43 -6.77 1.34 -0.01
CA ILE A 43 -7.91 1.34 -0.92
C ILE A 43 -9.22 1.54 -0.14
N LYS A 44 -9.40 0.79 0.95
CA LYS A 44 -10.61 0.84 1.78
C LYS A 44 -10.85 2.24 2.36
N TYR A 45 -9.78 2.94 2.74
CA TYR A 45 -9.86 4.25 3.36
C TYR A 45 -9.58 5.42 2.41
N ALA A 46 -9.32 5.21 1.11
CA ALA A 46 -9.06 6.30 0.15
C ALA A 46 -10.26 7.22 -0.10
N GLY A 47 -11.49 6.75 0.17
CA GLY A 47 -12.73 7.47 -0.13
C GLY A 47 -13.16 7.36 -1.60
N THR A 48 -14.35 7.87 -1.92
CA THR A 48 -14.88 7.82 -3.30
C THR A 48 -14.07 8.71 -4.22
N GLY A 49 -13.53 8.14 -5.30
CA GLY A 49 -12.63 8.86 -6.22
C GLY A 49 -11.23 9.10 -5.65
N GLY A 50 -10.90 8.48 -4.52
CA GLY A 50 -9.60 8.60 -3.89
C GLY A 50 -8.48 7.91 -4.67
N ALA A 51 -7.26 8.39 -4.47
CA ALA A 51 -6.05 7.84 -5.06
C ALA A 51 -5.20 7.14 -4.00
N VAL A 52 -4.49 6.10 -4.43
CA VAL A 52 -3.46 5.43 -3.64
C VAL A 52 -2.13 5.57 -4.36
N THR A 53 -1.12 6.05 -3.66
CA THR A 53 0.24 6.21 -4.14
C THR A 53 1.15 5.21 -3.44
N LEU A 54 1.89 4.42 -4.22
CA LEU A 54 2.89 3.48 -3.74
C LEU A 54 4.28 3.98 -4.13
N ARG A 55 5.21 3.98 -3.18
CA ARG A 55 6.61 4.36 -3.43
C ARG A 55 7.55 3.39 -2.74
N LEU A 56 8.52 2.89 -3.49
CA LEU A 56 9.64 2.12 -2.94
C LEU A 56 10.92 2.94 -3.11
N ALA A 57 11.63 3.23 -2.02
CA ALA A 57 12.85 4.02 -2.03
C ALA A 57 13.95 3.36 -1.20
N ALA A 58 15.21 3.61 -1.58
CA ALA A 58 16.36 3.25 -0.77
C ALA A 58 16.57 4.32 0.31
N ALA A 59 16.73 3.92 1.57
CA ALA A 59 17.12 4.78 2.67
C ALA A 59 18.35 4.16 3.34
N GLY A 60 19.54 4.47 2.81
CA GLY A 60 20.79 3.86 3.25
C GLY A 60 20.81 2.36 2.97
N SER A 61 20.87 1.55 4.02
CA SER A 61 20.86 0.08 3.95
C SER A 61 19.45 -0.54 3.96
N GLN A 62 18.40 0.27 4.03
CA GLN A 62 17.02 -0.18 4.12
C GLN A 62 16.22 0.16 2.86
N ALA A 63 15.29 -0.70 2.47
CA ALA A 63 14.25 -0.34 1.52
C ALA A 63 13.01 0.14 2.29
N VAL A 64 12.48 1.29 1.88
CA VAL A 64 11.29 1.91 2.48
C VAL A 64 10.15 1.83 1.48
N LEU A 65 9.14 1.02 1.81
CA LEU A 65 7.87 0.97 1.10
C LEU A 65 6.89 1.94 1.77
N THR A 66 6.47 2.97 1.04
CA THR A 66 5.48 3.95 1.48
C THR A 66 4.18 3.72 0.73
N VAL A 67 3.07 3.58 1.46
CA VAL A 67 1.70 3.55 0.91
C VAL A 67 0.97 4.77 1.43
N HIS A 68 0.44 5.59 0.53
CA HIS A 68 -0.32 6.80 0.86
C HIS A 68 -1.68 6.74 0.19
N ASN A 69 -2.75 7.15 0.87
CA ASN A 69 -4.08 7.29 0.31
C ASN A 69 -4.65 8.68 0.61
N THR A 70 -5.53 9.18 -0.26
CA THR A 70 -6.20 10.48 -0.12
C THR A 70 -7.37 10.47 0.88
N GLY A 71 -7.39 9.52 1.80
CA GLY A 71 -8.45 9.34 2.77
C GLY A 71 -8.48 10.40 3.86
N THR A 72 -9.48 10.31 4.73
CA THR A 72 -9.49 11.08 5.96
C THR A 72 -8.35 10.66 6.88
N PRO A 73 -7.64 11.61 7.52
CA PRO A 73 -6.60 11.29 8.48
C PRO A 73 -7.15 10.45 9.64
N ILE A 74 -6.32 9.53 10.14
CA ILE A 74 -6.62 8.78 11.36
C ILE A 74 -6.53 9.76 12.54
N PRO A 75 -7.57 9.86 13.40
CA PRO A 75 -7.51 10.67 14.61
C PRO A 75 -6.30 10.29 15.48
N PRO A 76 -5.60 11.26 16.09
CA PRO A 76 -4.38 11.00 16.83
C PRO A 76 -4.59 10.09 18.04
N ASP A 77 -5.77 10.14 18.64
CA ASP A 77 -6.23 9.25 19.72
C ASP A 77 -6.37 7.79 19.28
N ARG A 78 -6.55 7.52 17.98
CA ARG A 78 -6.67 6.17 17.44
C ARG A 78 -5.35 5.57 16.95
N LEU A 79 -4.36 6.40 16.65
CA LEU A 79 -3.05 5.95 16.14
C LEU A 79 -2.37 4.89 17.03
N PRO A 80 -2.41 4.96 18.38
CA PRO A 80 -1.81 3.93 19.23
C PRO A 80 -2.50 2.56 19.11
N HIS A 81 -3.78 2.55 18.75
CA HIS A 81 -4.64 1.35 18.79
C HIS A 81 -4.81 0.67 17.43
N ILE A 82 -4.27 1.22 16.33
CA ILE A 82 -4.47 0.66 14.97
C ILE A 82 -3.85 -0.73 14.76
N PHE A 83 -2.95 -1.15 15.67
CA PHE A 83 -2.31 -2.46 15.64
C PHE A 83 -2.87 -3.44 16.69
N GLU A 84 -3.83 -3.01 17.51
CA GLU A 84 -4.49 -3.90 18.47
C GLU A 84 -5.43 -4.87 17.73
N ARG A 85 -5.49 -6.12 18.20
CA ARG A 85 -6.46 -7.09 17.69
C ARG A 85 -7.84 -6.72 18.22
N PHE A 86 -8.82 -6.65 17.33
CA PHE A 86 -10.24 -6.64 17.69
C PHE A 86 -10.63 -7.96 18.36
#